data_AF-A0A972TMM1-F1
#
_entry.id   AF-A0A972TMM1-F1
#
_cell.length_a   1.000
_cell.length_b   1.000
_cell.length_c   1.000
_cell.angle_alpha   90.00
_cell.angle_beta   90.00
_cell.angle_gamma   90.00
#
_symmetry.space_group_name_H-M   'P 1'
#
loop_
_entity.id
_entity.type
_entity.pdbx_description
1 polymer ?
#
loop_
_entity_poly.entity_id
_entity_poly.type
_entity_poly.pdbx_seq_one_letter_code
_entity_poly.pdbx_strand_id
1 'polypeptide(L)' 'MDPTILKIKRIKRGLRQYEVAAVVGIAPCRLSEIETGRREPSPELLAKILKVLDNGDEKFS' A
#
# COMPACT_ATOMS: atom_id res chain seq x y z
N MET A 1 0.80 0.02 13.96
CA MET A 1 0.54 1.16 13.05
C MET A 1 -0.96 1.18 12.78
N ASP A 2 -1.63 2.33 12.84
CA ASP A 2 -3.06 2.38 12.51
C ASP A 2 -3.25 2.08 11.01
N PRO A 3 -4.01 1.03 10.63
CA PRO A 3 -4.22 0.65 9.23
C PRO A 3 -4.82 1.77 8.38
N THR A 4 -5.51 2.74 8.99
CA THR A 4 -6.05 3.90 8.29
C THR A 4 -4.96 4.84 7.77
N ILE A 5 -3.76 4.84 8.36
CA ILE A 5 -2.63 5.67 7.91
C ILE A 5 -2.11 5.22 6.54
N LEU A 6 -2.05 3.91 6.28
CA LEU A 6 -1.67 3.38 4.97
C LEU A 6 -2.64 3.86 3.88
N LYS A 7 -3.94 3.76 4.16
CA LYS A 7 -4.99 4.24 3.25
C LYS A 7 -4.88 5.73 2.98
N ILE A 8 -4.71 6.54 4.02
CA ILE A 8 -4.58 8.01 3.89
C ILE A 8 -3.35 8.36 3.04
N LYS A 9 -2.20 7.73 3.31
CA LYS A 9 -0.95 7.99 2.57
C LYS A 9 -1.10 7.62 1.10
N ARG A 10 -1.72 6.47 0.79
CA ARG A 10 -2.03 6.06 -0.59
C ARG A 10 -2.94 7.06 -1.30
N ILE A 11 -4.02 7.50 -0.66
CA ILE A 11 -4.97 8.47 -1.25
C ILE A 11 -4.29 9.82 -1.50
N LYS A 12 -3.47 10.31 -0.56
CA LYS A 12 -2.71 11.56 -0.72
C LYS A 12 -1.77 11.53 -1.92
N ARG A 13 -1.35 10.33 -2.35
CA ARG A 13 -0.53 10.12 -3.55
C ARG A 13 -1.33 9.89 -4.83
N GLY A 14 -2.66 9.89 -4.76
CA GLY A 14 -3.52 9.60 -5.91
C GLY A 14 -3.47 8.16 -6.40
N LEU A 15 -2.83 7.25 -5.65
CA LEU A 15 -2.67 5.86 -6.04
C LEU A 15 -3.94 5.05 -5.78
N ARG A 16 -4.28 4.16 -6.70
CA ARG A 16 -5.32 3.14 -6.55
C ARG A 16 -4.76 1.94 -5.81
N GLN A 17 -5.64 1.17 -5.16
CA GLN A 17 -5.24 -0.03 -4.42
C GLN A 17 -4.59 -1.08 -5.34
N TYR A 18 -5.10 -1.25 -6.56
CA TYR A 18 -4.56 -2.23 -7.51
C TYR A 18 -3.14 -1.87 -7.97
N GLU A 19 -2.79 -0.58 -8.06
CA GLU A 19 -1.45 -0.13 -8.46
C GLU A 19 -0.42 -0.52 -7.39
N VAL A 20 -0.71 -0.21 -6.13
CA VAL A 20 0.17 -0.60 -5.00
C VAL A 20 0.24 -2.11 -4.87
N ALA A 21 -0.89 -2.80 -4.99
CA ALA A 21 -0.96 -4.26 -4.87
C ALA A 21 -0.13 -4.97 -5.95
N ALA A 22 -0.17 -4.46 -7.20
CA ALA A 22 0.63 -4.97 -8.30
C ALA A 22 2.13 -4.82 -8.03
N VAL A 23 2.57 -3.64 -7.57
CA VAL A 23 4.00 -3.38 -7.29
C VAL A 23 4.55 -4.28 -6.18
N VAL A 24 3.76 -4.57 -5.14
CA VAL A 24 4.21 -5.42 -4.02
C VAL A 24 3.88 -6.90 -4.19
N GLY A 25 3.27 -7.28 -5.32
CA GLY A 25 2.98 -8.68 -5.67
C GLY A 25 1.87 -9.34 -4.85
N ILE A 26 0.79 -8.60 -4.54
CA ILE A 26 -0.38 -9.12 -3.82
C ILE A 26 -1.69 -8.86 -4.57
N ALA A 27 -2.75 -9.58 -4.21
CA ALA A 27 -4.08 -9.29 -4.70
C ALA A 27 -4.60 -7.93 -4.15
N PRO A 28 -5.34 -7.12 -4.95
CA PRO A 28 -5.93 -5.86 -4.47
C PRO A 28 -6.82 -6.03 -3.24
N CYS A 29 -7.55 -7.14 -3.15
CA CYS A 29 -8.37 -7.48 -1.98
C CYS A 29 -7.53 -7.56 -0.70
N ARG A 30 -6.33 -8.16 -0.78
CA ARG A 30 -5.41 -8.27 0.37
C ARG A 30 -4.94 -6.89 0.85
N LEU A 31 -4.67 -5.95 -0.06
CA LEU A 31 -4.34 -4.58 0.32
C LEU A 31 -5.53 -3.88 1.00
N SER A 32 -6.75 -4.10 0.50
CA SER A 32 -7.98 -3.55 1.10
C SER A 32 -8.20 -4.06 2.52
N GLU A 33 -7.98 -5.35 2.77
CA GLU A 33 -8.04 -5.93 4.12
C GLU A 33 -7.01 -5.32 5.06
N ILE A 34 -5.79 -5.06 4.57
CA ILE A 34 -4.73 -4.39 5.34
C ILE A 34 -5.14 -2.95 5.68
N GLU A 35 -5.60 -2.17 4.71
CA GLU A 35 -6.02 -0.77 4.89
C GLU A 35 -7.24 -0.59 5.79
N THR A 36 -8.02 -1.66 6.00
CA THR A 36 -9.21 -1.66 6.86
C THR A 36 -8.97 -2.37 8.19
N GLY A 37 -7.75 -2.84 8.45
CA GLY A 37 -7.41 -3.56 9.68
C GLY A 37 -7.97 -4.98 9.78
N ARG A 38 -8.61 -5.49 8.72
CA ARG A 38 -9.11 -6.88 8.68
C ARG A 38 -7.99 -7.91 8.58
N ARG A 39 -6.80 -7.49 8.14
CA ARG A 39 -5.62 -8.35 8.03
C ARG A 39 -4.36 -7.58 8.41
N GLU A 40 -3.56 -8.17 9.29
CA GLU A 40 -2.23 -7.64 9.60
C GLU A 40 -1.21 -8.13 8.54
N PRO A 41 -0.42 -7.23 7.93
CA PRO A 41 0.65 -7.62 7.03
C PRO A 41 1.86 -8.15 7.80
N SER A 42 2.63 -9.06 7.20
CA SER A 42 3.98 -9.38 7.68
C SER A 42 4.87 -8.12 7.66
N PRO A 43 5.91 -8.02 8.52
CA PRO A 43 6.84 -6.89 8.52
C PRO A 43 7.46 -6.60 7.15
N GLU A 44 7.82 -7.63 6.39
CA GLU A 44 8.38 -7.51 5.04
C GLU A 44 7.41 -6.88 4.03
N LEU A 45 6.16 -7.35 4.03
CA LEU A 45 5.10 -6.81 3.19
C LEU A 45 4.79 -5.35 3.56
N LEU A 46 4.74 -5.05 4.86
CA LEU A 46 4.54 -3.68 5.33
C LEU A 46 5.65 -2.75 4.83
N ALA A 47 6.91 -3.18 4.94
CA ALA A 47 8.06 -2.43 4.43
C ALA A 47 7.97 -2.19 2.90
N LYS A 48 7.57 -3.20 2.13
CA LYS A 48 7.34 -3.06 0.67
C LYS A 48 6.24 -2.04 0.37
N ILE A 49 5.10 -2.11 1.05
CA ILE A 49 4.00 -1.16 0.85
C ILE A 49 4.47 0.25 1.19
N LEU A 50 5.14 0.45 2.33
CA LEU A 50 5.64 1.76 2.74
C LEU A 50 6.63 2.32 1.71
N LYS A 51 7.56 1.50 1.20
CA LYS A 51 8.49 1.92 0.14
C LYS A 51 7.77 2.46 -1.11
N VAL A 52 6.72 1.78 -1.58
CA VAL A 52 5.90 2.27 -2.70
C VAL A 52 5.20 3.59 -2.35
N LEU A 53 4.69 3.67 -1.12
CA LEU A 53 4.04 4.86 -0.59
C LEU A 53 5.02 5.96 -0.15
N ASP A 54 6.34 5.77 -0.27
CA ASP A 54 7.38 6.75 0.04
C ASP A 54 8.14 7.20 -1.22
N ASN A 55 8.28 6.36 -2.24
CA ASN A 55 9.10 6.65 -3.44
C ASN A 55 8.29 7.19 -4.64
N GLY A 56 7.45 8.20 -4.44
CA GLY A 56 6.36 8.56 -5.38
C GLY A 56 6.74 9.51 -6.52
N ASP A 57 8.02 9.88 -6.62
CA ASP A 57 8.47 10.89 -7.59
C ASP A 57 8.99 10.28 -8.90
N GLU A 58 9.30 8.99 -8.94
CA GLU A 58 9.67 8.32 -10.19
C GLU A 58 8.40 7.77 -10.85
N LYS A 59 7.63 8.68 -11.45
CA LYS A 59 6.83 8.29 -12.60
C LYS A 59 7.79 7.62 -13.58
N PHE A 60 7.61 6.32 -13.78
CA PHE A 60 8.24 5.55 -14.85
C PHE A 60 8.11 6.34 -16.16
N SER A 61 9.18 7.04 -16.52
CA SER A 61 9.43 7.57 -17.86
C SER A 61 9.76 6.42 -18.80
#